data_AF-N1PQI3-F1
#
_entry.id   AF-N1PQI3-F1
#
_cell.length_a   1.000
_cell.length_b   1.000
_cell.length_c   1.000
_cell.angle_alpha   90.00
_cell.angle_beta   90.00
_cell.angle_gamma   90.00
#
_symmetry.space_group_name_H-M   'P 1'
#
loop_
_entity.id
_entity.type
_entity.pdbx_description
1 polymer ?
#
loop_
_entity_poly.entity_id
_entity_poly.type
_entity_poly.pdbx_seq_one_letter_code
_entity_poly.pdbx_strand_id
1 'polypeptide(L)' 'CRLVELPAELRNHIHRYTLLAHHNVRIARTEFPEPGILRACHFVRREAEPIFLSENMFDVVMTDYD' A
#
# COMPACT_ATOMS: atom_id res chain seq x y z
N CYS A 1 2.50 -15.72 -13.43
CA CYS A 1 3.13 -14.45 -13.01
C CYS A 1 4.44 -14.80 -12.30
N ARG A 2 5.61 -14.40 -12.80
CA ARG A 2 6.92 -14.81 -12.23
C ARG A 2 7.19 -14.25 -10.82
N LEU A 3 6.43 -13.24 -10.41
CA LEU A 3 6.54 -12.66 -9.07
C LEU A 3 6.23 -13.68 -7.96
N VAL A 4 5.29 -14.61 -8.22
CA VAL A 4 4.83 -15.60 -7.24
C VAL A 4 5.81 -16.76 -7.08
N GLU A 5 6.74 -16.92 -8.02
CA GLU A 5 7.78 -17.96 -8.00
C GLU A 5 8.96 -17.58 -7.08
N LEU A 6 9.06 -16.31 -6.68
CA LEU A 6 10.09 -15.83 -5.76
C LEU A 6 9.77 -16.25 -4.31
N PRO A 7 10.79 -16.47 -3.45
CA PRO A 7 10.59 -16.61 -2.02
C PRO A 7 9.85 -15.43 -1.40
N ALA A 8 9.13 -15.69 -0.30
CA ALA A 8 8.31 -14.69 0.38
C ALA A 8 9.13 -13.47 0.84
N GLU A 9 10.38 -13.64 1.28
CA GLU A 9 11.21 -12.50 1.70
C GLU A 9 11.50 -11.54 0.53
N LEU A 10 11.81 -12.08 -0.66
CA LEU A 10 12.06 -11.26 -1.85
C LEU A 10 10.79 -10.54 -2.31
N ARG A 11 9.63 -11.21 -2.25
CA ARG A 11 8.35 -10.56 -2.53
C ARG A 11 8.09 -9.41 -1.57
N ASN A 12 8.35 -9.60 -0.26
CA ASN A 12 8.21 -8.54 0.74
C ASN A 12 9.10 -7.32 0.44
N HIS A 13 10.34 -7.55 -0.01
CA HIS A 13 11.20 -6.44 -0.46
C HIS A 13 10.59 -5.68 -1.63
N ILE A 14 10.10 -6.38 -2.66
CA ILE A 14 9.44 -5.75 -3.81
C ILE A 14 8.18 -4.97 -3.36
N HIS A 15 7.38 -5.55 -2.46
CA HIS A 15 6.21 -4.89 -1.89
C HIS A 15 6.59 -3.60 -1.17
N ARG A 16 7.63 -3.61 -0.32
CA ARG A 16 8.10 -2.39 0.34
C ARG A 16 8.56 -1.31 -0.64
N TYR A 17 9.33 -1.68 -1.66
CA TYR A 17 9.77 -0.73 -2.69
C TYR A 17 8.63 -0.08 -3.48
N THR A 18 7.48 -0.75 -3.56
CA THR A 18 6.34 -0.28 -4.36
C THR A 18 5.23 0.38 -3.53
N LEU A 19 5.13 0.03 -2.24
CA LEU A 19 4.05 0.47 -1.36
C LEU A 19 4.43 1.58 -0.39
N LEU A 20 5.70 1.70 -0.02
CA LEU A 20 6.11 2.68 0.99
C LEU A 20 6.37 4.03 0.34
N ALA A 21 5.61 5.03 0.76
CA ALA A 21 5.84 6.40 0.38
C ALA A 21 6.98 7.00 1.22
N HIS A 22 7.79 7.87 0.61
CA HIS A 22 8.82 8.62 1.35
C HIS A 22 8.23 9.69 2.30
N HIS A 23 6.96 10.01 2.13
CA HIS A 23 6.22 11.01 2.90
C HIS A 23 4.86 10.43 3.30
N ASN A 24 4.18 11.09 4.25
CA ASN A 24 2.89 10.64 4.74
C ASN A 24 1.86 10.55 3.61
N VAL A 25 1.17 9.42 3.54
CA VAL A 25 0.09 9.20 2.59
C VAL A 25 -1.11 9.99 3.07
N ARG A 26 -1.52 10.99 2.30
CA ARG A 26 -2.71 11.79 2.62
C ARG A 26 -3.96 11.00 2.31
N ILE A 27 -4.83 10.87 3.30
CA ILE A 27 -6.16 10.30 3.18
C ILE A 27 -7.16 11.44 3.33
N ALA A 28 -7.93 11.68 2.28
CA ALA A 28 -9.07 12.59 2.31
C ALA A 28 -10.37 11.79 2.25
N ARG A 29 -11.48 12.37 2.71
CA ARG A 29 -12.80 11.70 2.76
C ARG A 29 -13.25 11.16 1.40
N THR A 30 -12.83 11.81 0.31
CA THR A 30 -13.18 11.46 -1.08
C THR A 30 -12.07 10.72 -1.82
N GLU A 31 -10.86 10.67 -1.26
CA GLU A 31 -9.69 10.13 -1.97
C GLU A 31 -8.86 9.25 -1.03
N PHE A 32 -8.96 7.95 -1.26
CA PHE A 32 -8.00 6.97 -0.76
C PHE A 32 -7.19 6.46 -1.97
N PRO A 33 -5.98 6.99 -2.22
CA PRO A 33 -5.15 6.57 -3.34
C PRO A 33 -4.57 5.18 -3.06
N GLU A 34 -5.37 4.15 -3.29
CA GLU A 34 -4.93 2.77 -3.15
C GLU A 34 -3.87 2.44 -4.22
N PRO A 35 -2.68 1.94 -3.83
CA PRO A 35 -1.63 1.59 -4.78
C PRO A 35 -2.09 0.53 -5.80
N GLY A 36 -1.68 0.71 -7.06
CA GLY A 36 -2.08 -0.20 -8.15
C GLY A 36 -1.70 -1.67 -7.90
N ILE A 37 -0.64 -1.93 -7.14
CA ILE A 37 -0.22 -3.30 -6.77
C ILE A 37 -1.25 -4.02 -5.89
N LEU A 38 -2.00 -3.30 -5.03
CA LEU A 38 -3.08 -3.87 -4.23
C LEU A 38 -4.33 -4.22 -5.06
N ARG A 39 -4.40 -3.73 -6.29
CA ARG A 39 -5.48 -3.99 -7.25
C ARG A 39 -5.12 -5.05 -8.30
N ALA A 40 -3.87 -5.53 -8.33
CA ALA A 40 -3.39 -6.43 -9.36
C ALA A 40 -4.04 -7.83 -9.27
N CYS A 41 -3.96 -8.49 -8.11
CA CYS A 41 -4.64 -9.77 -7.88
C CYS A 41 -4.80 -10.07 -6.37
N HIS A 42 -5.71 -10.99 -6.02
CA HIS A 42 -6.00 -11.36 -4.63
C HIS A 42 -4.79 -11.88 -3.86
N PHE A 43 -3.90 -12.64 -4.51
CA PHE A 43 -2.71 -13.18 -3.86
C PHE A 43 -1.77 -12.05 -3.42
N VAL A 44 -1.40 -11.17 -4.36
CA VAL A 44 -0.51 -10.04 -4.09
C VAL A 44 -1.14 -9.10 -3.07
N ARG A 45 -2.46 -8.83 -3.19
CA ARG A 45 -3.16 -8.02 -2.21
C ARG A 45 -3.01 -8.57 -0.79
N ARG A 46 -3.23 -9.87 -0.58
CA ARG A 46 -3.13 -10.49 0.76
C ARG A 46 -1.75 -10.35 1.40
N GLU A 47 -0.69 -10.38 0.60
CA GLU A 47 0.68 -10.22 1.11
C GLU A 47 1.06 -8.75 1.32
N ALA A 48 0.62 -7.88 0.41
CA ALA A 48 1.09 -6.51 0.31
C ALA A 48 0.25 -5.52 1.15
N GLU A 49 -1.05 -5.78 1.34
CA GLU A 49 -1.95 -4.92 2.12
C GLU A 49 -1.49 -4.70 3.58
N PRO A 50 -1.05 -5.72 4.34
CA PRO A 50 -0.51 -5.52 5.68
C PRO A 50 0.72 -4.61 5.68
N ILE A 51 1.63 -4.76 4.71
CA ILE A 51 2.83 -3.92 4.58
C ILE A 51 2.41 -2.46 4.34
N PHE A 52 1.49 -2.24 3.40
CA PHE A 52 1.01 -0.90 3.08
C PHE A 52 0.40 -0.20 4.30
N LEU A 53 -0.49 -0.88 5.02
CA LEU A 53 -1.24 -0.30 6.14
C LEU A 53 -0.42 -0.17 7.43
N SER A 54 0.58 -1.02 7.65
CA SER A 54 1.37 -1.03 8.90
C SER A 54 2.67 -0.25 8.82
N GLU A 55 3.29 -0.18 7.64
CA GLU A 55 4.62 0.44 7.48
C GLU A 55 4.56 1.87 6.90
N ASN A 56 3.43 2.32 6.32
CA ASN A 56 3.24 3.73 5.93
C ASN A 56 2.73 4.58 7.10
N MET A 57 3.06 5.87 7.05
CA MET A 57 2.38 6.88 7.87
C MET A 57 1.27 7.54 7.07
N PHE A 58 0.14 7.80 7.72
CA PHE A 58 -1.05 8.36 7.08
C PHE A 58 -1.46 9.67 7.75
N ASP A 59 -1.68 10.70 6.94
CA ASP A 59 -2.25 11.96 7.39
C ASP A 59 -3.73 12.00 7.00
N VAL A 60 -4.61 12.09 7.99
CA VAL A 60 -6.04 12.24 7.76
C VAL A 60 -6.35 13.73 7.60
N VAL A 61 -6.75 14.14 6.41
CA VAL A 61 -7.16 15.51 6.12
C VAL A 61 -8.66 15.62 6.34
N MET A 62 -9.06 16.27 7.43
CA MET A 62 -10.45 16.60 7.73
C MET A 62 -10.68 18.08 7.43
N THR A 63 -11.46 18.37 6.39
CA THR A 63 -12.00 19.71 6.19
C THR A 63 -13.22 19.85 7.11
N ASP A 64 -13.02 20.54 8.23
CA ASP A 64 -14.12 21.02 9.06
C ASP A 64 -14.96 22.01 8.24
N TYR A 65 -16.28 21.85 8.30
CA TYR A 65 -17.23 22.82 7.74
C TYR A 65 -17.91 23.52 8.92
N ASP A 66 -17.73 24.83 9.03
CA ASP A 66 -18.60 25.72 9.83
C ASP A 66 -20.07 25.64 9.35
#